data_AF-A0A818Z2S5-F1
#
_entry.id   AF-A0A818Z2S5-F1
#
_cell.length_a   1.000
_cell.length_b   1.000
_cell.length_c   1.000
_cell.angle_alpha   90.00
_cell.angle_beta   90.00
_cell.angle_gamma   90.00
#
_symmetry.space_group_name_H-M   'P 1'
#
loop_
_entity.id
_entity.type
_entity.pdbx_description
1 polymer ?
#
loop_
_entity_poly.entity_id
_entity_poly.type
_entity_poly.pdbx_seq_one_letter_code
_entity_poly.pdbx_strand_id
1 'polypeptide(L)'
;MSDIISLDIHRIFLADDKFRFTYQWSNFNQEKLLSWSQWPLTMKCLNLDLNNFFKYKSQSSKLHFNSFQCSSVDILIHSTSRELFIREQEAVSYWLDLQNNASIYENFFDKNNTSIKARRLVPFELAKNSQVCSKKFQNWILNYQKWHENISFIISNRSMTFEEQSQRITELNIRFLIYEKEISGIADRIIHFISSYLVALLTNRLFIFDTNWPEFIHTMQSSLNYQPEFVIPWFSQFDIIKNNLSLNIQHTLTIKNYWFSLERYTKDYDYEKNFPERILIFKGHTGNVIHTIKSNSSIYKKFLTIDLEMNPENIFGCLFHSLFTYRLSALIKRVPLFSLNNQLGHSPQQILQTLLSPKFFPIGIQIRVGDETMTGIDLSSDEQAILKKFKNFFTCSQQIINATDTFFRETNQIPIIFLLSDDVRIRQAALKNWQFSLECFQSSENKCQSNNSSLNILANSNPVFHISYAHNRMLAFELGIFDNFLFSLCEQHIFSSASGFGRFAAFASLKLRNIYSMSLNGQPSCQNQSLSLTEAGYYWSGI
;
A
#
# COMPACT_ATOMS: atom_id res chain seq x y z
N MET A 1 -2.28 19.36 -26.45
CA MET A 1 -2.46 19.60 -25.01
C MET A 1 -3.42 18.54 -24.52
N SER A 2 -2.96 17.62 -23.68
CA SER A 2 -3.79 16.56 -23.11
C SER A 2 -4.57 17.13 -21.93
N ASP A 3 -5.88 17.23 -22.06
CA ASP A 3 -6.75 17.67 -20.97
C ASP A 3 -6.68 16.65 -19.84
N ILE A 4 -6.11 17.07 -18.72
CA ILE A 4 -6.03 16.30 -17.49
C ILE A 4 -7.42 16.36 -16.85
N ILE A 5 -8.09 15.22 -16.79
CA ILE A 5 -9.35 15.07 -16.04
C ILE A 5 -9.00 15.10 -14.55
N SER A 6 -9.25 16.21 -13.86
CA SER A 6 -9.20 16.27 -12.40
C SER A 6 -10.58 15.98 -11.83
N LEU A 7 -10.73 14.80 -11.22
CA LEU A 7 -11.83 14.55 -10.30
C LEU A 7 -11.38 15.04 -8.92
N ASP A 8 -11.85 16.22 -8.53
CA ASP A 8 -11.69 16.74 -7.17
C ASP A 8 -12.84 16.23 -6.30
N ILE A 9 -12.49 15.38 -5.33
CA ILE A 9 -13.41 14.79 -4.39
C ILE A 9 -13.34 15.60 -3.09
N HIS A 10 -14.31 16.48 -2.89
CA HIS A 10 -14.44 17.21 -1.63
C HIS A 10 -15.26 16.39 -0.63
N ARG A 11 -14.61 15.98 0.46
CA ARG A 11 -15.29 15.48 1.65
C ARG A 11 -15.89 16.70 2.36
N ILE A 12 -17.21 16.89 2.31
CA ILE A 12 -17.88 17.93 3.09
C ILE A 12 -18.54 17.28 4.32
N PHE A 13 -18.01 17.58 5.49
CA PHE A 13 -18.68 17.27 6.74
C PHE A 13 -19.59 18.43 7.10
N LEU A 14 -20.89 18.17 7.23
CA LEU A 14 -21.82 19.10 7.88
C LEU A 14 -22.02 18.66 9.32
N ALA A 15 -22.34 19.65 10.17
CA ALA A 15 -22.38 19.56 11.63
C ALA A 15 -23.32 18.49 12.22
N ASP A 16 -24.22 17.91 11.42
CA ASP A 16 -25.35 17.09 11.87
C ASP A 16 -25.19 15.57 11.58
N ASP A 17 -23.99 15.01 11.71
CA ASP A 17 -23.70 13.56 11.51
C ASP A 17 -24.10 12.98 10.13
N LYS A 18 -24.36 13.86 9.15
CA LYS A 18 -24.64 13.49 7.76
C LYS A 18 -23.42 13.75 6.89
N PHE A 19 -22.83 12.68 6.37
CA PHE A 19 -21.83 12.79 5.31
C PHE A 19 -22.48 13.41 4.07
N ARG A 20 -21.95 14.54 3.59
CA ARG A 20 -22.37 15.15 2.32
C ARG A 20 -21.17 15.24 1.39
N PHE A 21 -21.29 14.68 0.20
CA PHE A 21 -20.25 14.78 -0.80
C PHE A 21 -20.73 15.76 -1.87
N THR A 22 -19.93 16.78 -2.17
CA THR A 22 -20.18 17.71 -3.28
C THR A 22 -19.16 17.45 -4.36
N TYR A 23 -19.64 17.33 -5.58
CA TYR A 23 -18.83 17.18 -6.77
C TYR A 23 -18.90 18.48 -7.56
N GLN A 24 -17.76 19.00 -8.00
CA GLN A 24 -17.72 20.10 -8.95
C GLN A 24 -16.92 19.63 -10.17
N TRP A 25 -17.57 19.64 -11.33
CA TRP A 25 -16.93 19.39 -12.61
C TRP A 25 -16.55 20.73 -13.22
N SER A 26 -15.28 20.87 -13.58
CA SER A 26 -14.80 21.99 -14.38
C SER A 26 -14.49 21.48 -15.78
N ASN A 27 -15.31 21.90 -16.74
CA ASN A 27 -15.16 21.78 -18.20
C ASN A 27 -15.52 20.41 -18.82
N PHE A 28 -16.76 20.21 -19.29
CA PHE A 28 -17.15 20.13 -20.71
C PHE A 28 -18.66 19.89 -20.87
N ASN A 29 -19.26 20.45 -21.93
CA ASN A 29 -20.72 20.53 -22.13
C ASN A 29 -21.44 19.22 -22.53
N GLN A 30 -20.79 18.05 -22.62
CA GLN A 30 -21.47 16.76 -22.73
C GLN A 30 -20.62 15.63 -22.13
N GLU A 31 -20.91 15.30 -20.86
CA GLU A 31 -20.25 14.27 -20.06
C GLU A 31 -21.08 12.98 -20.01
N LYS A 32 -20.46 11.82 -20.28
CA LYS A 32 -20.99 10.56 -19.76
C LYS A 32 -20.42 10.37 -18.36
N LEU A 33 -21.24 10.71 -17.37
CA LEU A 33 -20.95 10.60 -15.95
C LEU A 33 -20.89 9.13 -15.51
N LEU A 34 -19.85 8.75 -14.76
CA LEU A 34 -19.86 7.56 -13.93
C LEU A 34 -19.65 8.02 -12.48
N SER A 35 -20.75 8.35 -11.80
CA SER A 35 -20.74 8.72 -10.39
C SER A 35 -20.67 7.46 -9.55
N TRP A 36 -19.48 7.09 -9.09
CA TRP A 36 -19.37 6.08 -8.04
C TRP A 36 -19.79 6.73 -6.72
N SER A 37 -20.73 6.12 -6.00
CA SER A 37 -21.06 6.61 -4.66
C SER A 37 -19.85 6.42 -3.74
N GLN A 38 -19.51 7.46 -2.96
CA GLN A 38 -18.51 7.30 -1.91
C GLN A 38 -19.06 6.32 -0.87
N TRP A 39 -18.23 5.32 -0.61
CA TRP A 39 -18.42 4.13 0.23
C TRP A 39 -19.09 4.38 1.60
N PRO A 40 -19.68 3.33 2.23
CA PRO A 40 -19.64 1.92 1.83
C PRO A 40 -20.87 1.46 1.05
N LEU A 41 -20.59 0.77 -0.06
CA LEU A 41 -21.57 -0.07 -0.72
C LEU A 41 -21.65 -1.39 0.07
N THR A 42 -22.85 -1.86 0.42
CA THR A 42 -23.01 -3.27 0.84
C THR A 42 -22.54 -4.19 -0.29
N MET A 43 -22.16 -5.45 -0.01
CA MET A 43 -21.84 -6.41 -1.09
C MET A 43 -22.95 -6.51 -2.15
N LYS A 44 -24.21 -6.39 -1.74
CA LYS A 44 -25.36 -6.32 -2.66
C LYS A 44 -25.28 -5.09 -3.58
N CYS A 45 -24.96 -3.93 -3.02
CA CYS A 45 -24.80 -2.68 -3.77
C CYS A 45 -23.57 -2.71 -4.68
N LEU A 46 -22.44 -3.22 -4.19
CA LEU A 46 -21.24 -3.42 -4.97
C LEU A 46 -21.52 -4.35 -6.17
N ASN A 47 -22.24 -5.45 -5.95
CA ASN A 47 -22.65 -6.36 -7.01
C ASN A 47 -23.55 -5.68 -8.05
N LEU A 48 -24.53 -4.88 -7.61
CA LEU A 48 -25.41 -4.14 -8.52
C LEU A 48 -24.61 -3.13 -9.35
N ASP A 49 -23.75 -2.33 -8.72
CA ASP A 49 -22.98 -1.28 -9.37
C ASP A 49 -21.95 -1.87 -10.34
N LEU A 50 -21.23 -2.91 -9.94
CA LEU A 50 -20.28 -3.61 -10.81
C LEU A 50 -20.98 -4.34 -11.94
N ASN A 51 -22.10 -5.04 -11.69
CA ASN A 51 -22.87 -5.69 -12.75
C ASN A 51 -23.40 -4.68 -13.76
N ASN A 52 -23.88 -3.52 -13.31
CA ASN A 52 -24.32 -2.45 -14.20
C ASN A 52 -23.15 -1.88 -15.00
N PHE A 53 -22.00 -1.66 -14.36
CA PHE A 53 -20.77 -1.21 -15.00
C PHE A 53 -20.30 -2.18 -16.10
N PHE A 54 -20.30 -3.49 -15.83
CA PHE A 54 -19.91 -4.51 -16.81
C PHE A 54 -20.99 -4.76 -17.88
N LYS A 55 -22.28 -4.75 -17.54
CA LYS A 55 -23.37 -4.86 -18.55
C LYS A 55 -23.37 -3.68 -19.51
N TYR A 56 -23.10 -2.47 -19.01
CA TYR A 56 -22.99 -1.28 -19.85
C TYR A 56 -21.87 -1.42 -20.90
N LYS A 57 -20.77 -2.11 -20.57
CA LYS A 57 -19.68 -2.39 -21.50
C LYS A 57 -20.14 -3.18 -22.74
N SER A 58 -21.15 -4.05 -22.61
CA SER A 58 -21.68 -4.86 -23.71
C SER A 58 -22.69 -4.12 -24.62
N GLN A 59 -23.21 -2.97 -24.21
CA GLN A 59 -24.27 -2.26 -24.94
C GLN A 59 -23.81 -0.84 -25.31
N SER A 60 -23.36 -0.67 -26.55
CA SER A 60 -22.74 0.57 -27.04
C SER A 60 -23.70 1.74 -27.28
N SER A 61 -25.02 1.58 -27.08
CA SER A 61 -26.02 2.59 -27.42
C SER A 61 -26.59 3.32 -26.19
N LYS A 62 -26.42 4.65 -26.22
CA LYS A 62 -27.10 5.70 -25.44
C LYS A 62 -28.17 5.23 -24.44
N LEU A 63 -27.78 5.08 -23.18
CA LEU A 63 -28.70 4.97 -22.05
C LEU A 63 -28.32 5.98 -20.97
N HIS A 64 -29.32 6.70 -20.48
CA HIS A 64 -29.22 7.62 -19.35
C HIS A 64 -28.97 6.83 -18.06
N PHE A 65 -28.01 7.27 -17.25
CA PHE A 65 -27.79 6.76 -15.90
C PHE A 65 -29.00 7.14 -15.03
N ASN A 66 -29.97 6.24 -14.92
CA ASN A 66 -30.95 6.34 -13.85
C ASN A 66 -30.22 6.02 -12.54
N SER A 67 -30.42 6.88 -11.56
CA SER A 67 -29.73 6.93 -10.27
C SER A 67 -29.52 5.54 -9.64
N PHE A 68 -28.29 5.28 -9.19
CA PHE A 68 -27.94 4.11 -8.41
C PHE A 68 -28.92 3.95 -7.23
N GLN A 69 -29.58 2.80 -7.15
CA GLN A 69 -30.65 2.53 -6.16
C GLN A 69 -30.15 2.31 -4.73
N CYS A 70 -28.84 2.29 -4.51
CA CYS A 70 -28.29 2.16 -3.17
C CYS A 70 -28.30 3.51 -2.46
N SER A 71 -29.31 3.74 -1.63
CA SER A 71 -29.32 4.90 -0.72
C SER A 71 -28.10 4.80 0.21
N SER A 72 -27.22 5.80 0.12
CA SER A 72 -25.88 5.81 0.71
C SER A 72 -25.82 6.36 2.14
N VAL A 73 -26.95 6.82 2.71
CA VAL A 73 -26.94 7.64 3.93
C VAL A 73 -27.14 6.82 5.20
N ASP A 74 -28.10 5.88 5.24
CA ASP A 74 -28.45 5.17 6.48
C ASP A 74 -27.38 4.17 6.94
N ILE A 75 -26.61 3.58 6.02
CA ILE A 75 -25.57 2.58 6.34
C ILE A 75 -24.31 3.25 6.95
N LEU A 76 -24.06 4.52 6.62
CA LEU A 76 -22.90 5.26 7.10
C LEU A 76 -22.99 5.67 8.56
N ILE A 77 -24.21 5.92 9.05
CA ILE A 77 -24.45 6.49 10.39
C ILE A 77 -24.09 5.49 11.51
N HIS A 78 -24.04 4.18 11.21
CA HIS A 78 -23.86 3.12 12.22
C HIS A 78 -22.62 2.24 12.02
N SER A 79 -21.73 2.56 11.08
CA SER A 79 -20.57 1.71 10.80
C SER A 79 -19.31 2.20 11.53
N THR A 80 -18.68 1.34 12.32
CA THR A 80 -17.36 1.58 12.93
C THR A 80 -16.27 1.68 11.85
N SER A 81 -15.14 2.34 12.14
CA SER A 81 -14.02 2.40 11.17
C SER A 81 -13.44 1.03 10.84
N ARG A 82 -13.51 0.10 11.80
CA ARG A 82 -13.15 -1.30 11.58
C ARG A 82 -14.07 -1.98 10.58
N GLU A 83 -15.39 -1.80 10.71
CA GLU A 83 -16.35 -2.39 9.76
C GLU A 83 -16.18 -1.79 8.36
N LEU A 84 -15.96 -0.48 8.26
CA LEU A 84 -15.64 0.18 6.99
C LEU A 84 -14.38 -0.41 6.37
N PHE A 85 -13.32 -0.60 7.17
CA PHE A 85 -12.08 -1.22 6.73
C PHE A 85 -12.28 -2.66 6.21
N ILE A 86 -13.05 -3.48 6.92
CA ILE A 86 -13.34 -4.87 6.50
C ILE A 86 -14.14 -4.87 5.19
N ARG A 87 -15.18 -4.04 5.08
CA ARG A 87 -15.98 -3.92 3.86
C ARG A 87 -15.14 -3.45 2.69
N GLU A 88 -14.21 -2.52 2.90
CA GLU A 88 -13.28 -2.06 1.86
C GLU A 88 -12.39 -3.22 1.38
N GLN A 89 -11.82 -4.02 2.29
CA GLN A 89 -11.04 -5.20 1.92
C GLN A 89 -11.86 -6.21 1.11
N GLU A 90 -13.09 -6.52 1.55
CA GLU A 90 -14.00 -7.43 0.84
C GLU A 90 -14.32 -6.92 -0.57
N ALA A 91 -14.52 -5.62 -0.70
CA ALA A 91 -14.82 -4.99 -1.97
C ALA A 91 -13.64 -4.99 -2.94
N VAL A 92 -12.44 -4.72 -2.43
CA VAL A 92 -11.21 -4.83 -3.21
C VAL A 92 -11.02 -6.27 -3.65
N SER A 93 -11.17 -7.25 -2.75
CA SER A 93 -11.11 -8.69 -3.10
C SER A 93 -12.08 -9.05 -4.23
N TYR A 94 -13.34 -8.63 -4.11
CA TYR A 94 -14.37 -8.91 -5.11
C TYR A 94 -14.06 -8.23 -6.45
N TRP A 95 -13.64 -6.97 -6.43
CA TRP A 95 -13.24 -6.26 -7.65
C TRP A 95 -12.04 -6.94 -8.34
N LEU A 96 -11.07 -7.43 -7.57
CA LEU A 96 -9.93 -8.19 -8.12
C LEU A 96 -10.36 -9.52 -8.73
N ASP A 97 -11.34 -10.22 -8.13
CA ASP A 97 -11.94 -11.41 -8.73
C ASP A 97 -12.57 -11.07 -10.09
N LEU A 98 -13.30 -9.96 -10.16
CA LEU A 98 -13.86 -9.48 -11.42
C LEU A 98 -12.78 -9.07 -12.42
N GLN A 99 -11.69 -8.41 -12.01
CA GLN A 99 -10.61 -8.07 -12.94
C GLN A 99 -9.93 -9.32 -13.51
N ASN A 100 -9.71 -10.34 -12.68
CA ASN A 100 -9.16 -11.62 -13.11
C ASN A 100 -10.12 -12.33 -14.09
N ASN A 101 -11.42 -12.33 -13.80
CA ASN A 101 -12.43 -12.99 -14.62
C ASN A 101 -12.77 -12.22 -15.91
N ALA A 102 -12.73 -10.88 -15.85
CA ALA A 102 -12.95 -9.98 -16.98
C ALA A 102 -11.75 -9.90 -17.93
N SER A 103 -10.81 -10.86 -17.84
CA SER A 103 -9.82 -11.07 -18.90
C SER A 103 -10.54 -11.04 -20.25
N ILE A 104 -9.96 -10.33 -21.21
CA ILE A 104 -10.54 -9.89 -22.49
C ILE A 104 -10.98 -11.07 -23.41
N TYR A 105 -10.96 -12.30 -22.90
CA TYR A 105 -11.21 -13.54 -23.64
C TYR A 105 -12.53 -14.17 -23.19
N GLU A 106 -13.62 -13.52 -23.57
CA GLU A 106 -14.98 -14.07 -23.59
C GLU A 106 -15.09 -15.38 -24.42
N ASN A 107 -14.05 -15.78 -25.15
CA ASN A 107 -14.04 -16.99 -25.97
C ASN A 107 -13.53 -18.26 -25.27
N PHE A 108 -13.04 -18.20 -24.03
CA PHE A 108 -12.46 -19.37 -23.35
C PHE A 108 -13.30 -19.98 -22.22
N PHE A 109 -14.44 -19.38 -21.88
CA PHE A 109 -15.44 -20.09 -21.09
C PHE A 109 -16.22 -21.02 -22.00
N ASP A 110 -15.59 -22.16 -22.27
CA ASP A 110 -16.29 -23.39 -22.52
C ASP A 110 -17.35 -23.51 -21.41
N LYS A 111 -18.62 -23.27 -21.75
CA LYS A 111 -19.74 -23.16 -20.78
C LYS A 111 -19.88 -24.40 -19.88
N ASN A 112 -19.16 -25.47 -20.20
CA ASN A 112 -19.15 -26.75 -19.53
C ASN A 112 -18.05 -26.91 -18.49
N ASN A 113 -17.05 -26.01 -18.40
CA ASN A 113 -15.95 -26.14 -17.43
C ASN A 113 -16.09 -25.09 -16.32
N THR A 114 -16.92 -25.42 -15.32
CA THR A 114 -17.32 -24.54 -14.20
C THR A 114 -16.23 -24.32 -13.14
N SER A 115 -15.02 -24.87 -13.30
CA SER A 115 -13.94 -24.62 -12.35
C SER A 115 -13.34 -23.23 -12.58
N ILE A 116 -13.93 -22.21 -11.96
CA ILE A 116 -13.30 -20.89 -11.82
C ILE A 116 -11.95 -21.11 -11.12
N LYS A 117 -10.85 -20.98 -11.86
CA LYS A 117 -9.52 -21.04 -11.23
C LYS A 117 -9.39 -19.83 -10.31
N ALA A 118 -9.16 -20.09 -9.02
CA ALA A 118 -8.95 -19.04 -8.04
C ALA A 118 -7.77 -18.15 -8.48
N ARG A 119 -7.95 -16.82 -8.40
CA ARG A 119 -6.84 -15.87 -8.59
C ARG A 119 -5.82 -16.01 -7.46
N ARG A 120 -4.63 -15.45 -7.68
CA ARG A 120 -3.66 -15.27 -6.60
C ARG A 120 -4.27 -14.37 -5.51
N LEU A 121 -4.08 -14.79 -4.26
CA LEU A 121 -4.46 -14.01 -3.10
C LEU A 121 -3.56 -12.79 -3.00
N VAL A 122 -4.16 -11.64 -2.75
CA VAL A 122 -3.42 -10.40 -2.51
C VAL A 122 -2.98 -10.32 -1.05
N PRO A 123 -1.99 -9.47 -0.71
CA PRO A 123 -1.34 -9.54 0.59
C PRO A 123 -2.26 -9.36 1.81
N PHE A 124 -3.27 -8.49 1.75
CA PHE A 124 -4.21 -8.34 2.86
C PHE A 124 -5.10 -9.58 3.08
N GLU A 125 -5.31 -10.41 2.05
CA GLU A 125 -6.02 -11.69 2.17
C GLU A 125 -5.12 -12.74 2.81
N LEU A 126 -3.82 -12.74 2.45
CA LEU A 126 -2.81 -13.58 3.09
C LEU A 126 -2.70 -13.23 4.58
N ALA A 127 -2.78 -11.95 4.95
CA ALA A 127 -2.73 -11.51 6.34
C ALA A 127 -3.88 -12.05 7.22
N LYS A 128 -5.01 -12.45 6.61
CA LYS A 128 -6.13 -13.10 7.31
C LYS A 128 -5.83 -14.56 7.68
N ASN A 129 -4.90 -15.21 6.99
CA ASN A 129 -4.50 -16.58 7.28
C ASN A 129 -3.69 -16.63 8.60
N SER A 130 -4.15 -17.44 9.56
CA SER A 130 -3.52 -17.61 10.87
C SER A 130 -2.12 -18.25 10.81
N GLN A 131 -1.77 -18.90 9.70
CA GLN A 131 -0.42 -19.40 9.45
C GLN A 131 0.55 -18.29 9.02
N VAL A 132 0.04 -17.19 8.45
CA VAL A 132 0.84 -16.04 8.02
C VAL A 132 0.92 -15.01 9.15
N CYS A 133 -0.23 -14.62 9.70
CA CYS A 133 -0.32 -13.75 10.87
C CYS A 133 -1.05 -14.52 11.97
N SER A 134 -0.31 -14.94 13.01
CA SER A 134 -0.82 -15.82 14.07
C SER A 134 -2.15 -15.34 14.66
N LYS A 135 -2.97 -16.29 15.12
CA LYS A 135 -4.24 -15.98 15.81
C LYS A 135 -4.01 -15.12 17.05
N LYS A 136 -2.89 -15.31 17.76
CA LYS A 136 -2.53 -14.52 18.95
C LYS A 136 -2.25 -13.05 18.58
N PHE A 137 -1.50 -12.82 17.52
CA PHE A 137 -1.27 -11.48 16.97
C PHE A 137 -2.58 -10.83 16.50
N GLN A 138 -3.38 -11.54 15.71
CA GLN A 138 -4.67 -11.03 15.22
C GLN A 138 -5.60 -10.63 16.39
N ASN A 139 -5.65 -11.43 17.46
CA ASN A 139 -6.41 -11.11 18.67
C ASN A 139 -5.85 -9.88 19.39
N TRP A 140 -4.53 -9.76 19.50
CA TRP A 140 -3.88 -8.59 20.11
C TRP A 140 -4.22 -7.29 19.37
N ILE A 141 -4.13 -7.30 18.04
CA ILE A 141 -4.54 -6.19 17.18
C ILE A 141 -6.03 -5.87 17.34
N LEU A 142 -6.90 -6.88 17.31
CA LEU A 142 -8.35 -6.72 17.50
C LEU A 142 -8.69 -6.07 18.84
N ASN A 143 -8.02 -6.50 19.91
CA ASN A 143 -8.21 -5.94 21.24
C ASN A 143 -7.76 -4.48 21.29
N TYR A 144 -6.61 -4.16 20.71
CA TYR A 144 -6.14 -2.78 20.61
C TYR A 144 -7.09 -1.91 19.80
N GLN A 145 -7.60 -2.37 18.65
CA GLN A 145 -8.55 -1.61 17.82
C GLN A 145 -9.86 -1.32 18.56
N LYS A 146 -10.39 -2.31 19.30
CA LYS A 146 -11.57 -2.11 20.16
C LYS A 146 -11.31 -1.13 21.29
N TRP A 147 -10.17 -1.25 21.95
CA TRP A 147 -9.76 -0.32 23.01
C TRP A 147 -9.60 1.10 22.44
N HIS A 148 -8.92 1.24 21.30
CA HIS A 148 -8.69 2.51 20.61
C HIS A 148 -10.02 3.20 20.26
N GLU A 149 -10.97 2.45 19.68
CA GLU A 149 -12.30 2.96 19.36
C GLU A 149 -13.07 3.41 20.60
N ASN A 150 -13.09 2.60 21.66
CA ASN A 150 -13.76 2.93 22.92
C ASN A 150 -13.18 4.19 23.56
N ILE A 151 -11.85 4.29 23.63
CA ILE A 151 -11.17 5.47 24.18
C ILE A 151 -11.45 6.70 23.32
N SER A 152 -11.39 6.56 22.00
CA SER A 152 -11.71 7.64 21.08
C SER A 152 -13.13 8.15 21.31
N PHE A 153 -14.12 7.25 21.42
CA PHE A 153 -15.49 7.63 21.72
C PHE A 153 -15.63 8.37 23.07
N ILE A 154 -14.97 7.87 24.12
CA ILE A 154 -15.01 8.48 25.46
C ILE A 154 -14.50 9.93 25.43
N ILE A 155 -13.43 10.20 24.68
CA ILE A 155 -12.79 11.53 24.66
C ILE A 155 -13.31 12.45 23.54
N SER A 156 -14.07 11.92 22.57
CA SER A 156 -14.63 12.70 21.45
C SER A 156 -15.95 13.42 21.77
N ASN A 157 -16.38 13.46 23.04
CA ASN A 157 -17.64 14.12 23.37
C ASN A 157 -17.51 15.64 23.17
N ARG A 158 -18.17 16.16 22.13
CA ARG A 158 -18.18 17.59 21.77
C ARG A 158 -18.79 18.49 22.85
N SER A 159 -19.55 17.93 23.79
CA SER A 159 -20.09 18.70 24.92
C SER A 159 -19.06 18.95 26.02
N MET A 160 -17.92 18.24 26.02
CA MET A 160 -16.90 18.40 27.04
C MET A 160 -16.02 19.63 26.78
N THR A 161 -15.71 20.39 27.82
CA THR A 161 -14.69 21.44 27.76
C THR A 161 -13.28 20.84 27.66
N PHE A 162 -12.28 21.67 27.36
CA PHE A 162 -10.88 21.25 27.37
C PHE A 162 -10.46 20.68 28.73
N GLU A 163 -10.85 21.35 29.81
CA GLU A 163 -10.54 20.96 31.18
C GLU A 163 -11.14 19.60 31.52
N GLU A 164 -12.41 19.38 31.15
CA GLU A 164 -13.11 18.10 31.36
C GLU A 164 -12.45 16.96 30.58
N GLN A 165 -12.10 17.18 29.30
CA GLN A 165 -11.38 16.20 28.50
C GLN A 165 -9.98 15.89 29.08
N SER A 166 -9.24 16.92 29.49
CA SER A 166 -7.91 16.78 30.09
C SER A 166 -7.94 16.03 31.42
N GLN A 167 -8.92 16.35 32.27
CA GLN A 167 -9.17 15.62 33.51
C GLN A 167 -9.51 14.16 33.21
N ARG A 168 -10.41 13.90 32.27
CA ARG A 168 -10.80 12.54 31.87
C ARG A 168 -9.63 11.72 31.35
N ILE A 169 -8.78 12.33 30.51
CA ILE A 169 -7.54 11.74 30.00
C ILE A 169 -6.60 11.34 31.16
N THR A 170 -6.47 12.22 32.16
CA THR A 170 -5.61 11.99 33.32
C THR A 170 -6.16 10.89 34.22
N GLU A 171 -7.45 10.93 34.55
CA GLU A 171 -8.16 9.94 35.36
C GLU A 171 -8.09 8.53 34.75
N LEU A 172 -8.31 8.43 33.44
CA LEU A 172 -8.25 7.15 32.72
C LEU A 172 -6.82 6.74 32.34
N ASN A 173 -5.82 7.52 32.74
CA ASN A 173 -4.43 7.36 32.36
C ASN A 173 -4.22 7.14 30.84
N ILE A 174 -4.98 7.86 30.01
CA ILE A 174 -4.86 7.77 28.55
C ILE A 174 -3.54 8.41 28.12
N ARG A 175 -2.80 7.69 27.28
CA ARG A 175 -1.53 8.13 26.69
C ARG A 175 -1.67 8.15 25.17
N PHE A 176 -0.96 9.05 24.52
CA PHE A 176 -1.05 9.28 23.08
C PHE A 176 0.30 9.04 22.41
N LEU A 177 0.24 8.58 21.17
CA LEU A 177 1.36 8.60 20.23
C LEU A 177 0.86 9.20 18.93
N ILE A 178 1.35 10.40 18.63
CA ILE A 178 1.02 11.18 17.45
C ILE A 178 2.13 10.95 16.42
N TYR A 179 1.76 10.43 15.26
CA TYR A 179 2.64 10.39 14.10
C TYR A 179 2.63 11.74 13.39
N GLU A 180 3.81 12.34 13.25
CA GLU A 180 4.02 13.55 12.46
C GLU A 180 4.72 13.19 11.14
N LYS A 181 4.10 13.61 10.02
CA LYS A 181 4.61 13.35 8.67
C LYS A 181 5.91 14.14 8.44
N GLU A 182 7.00 13.43 8.19
CA GLU A 182 8.25 14.00 7.67
C GLU A 182 8.14 14.27 6.16
N ILE A 183 8.90 15.24 5.64
CA ILE A 183 9.02 15.45 4.18
C ILE A 183 10.00 14.41 3.63
N SER A 184 9.50 13.20 3.43
CA SER A 184 10.29 12.07 2.93
C SER A 184 9.54 11.25 1.88
N GLY A 185 10.27 10.30 1.28
CA GLY A 185 9.71 9.35 0.32
C GLY A 185 8.50 8.61 0.88
N ILE A 186 7.62 8.14 -0.02
CA ILE A 186 6.39 7.46 0.39
C ILE A 186 6.66 6.23 1.26
N ALA A 187 7.68 5.46 0.91
CA ALA A 187 8.07 4.27 1.63
C ALA A 187 8.59 4.60 3.03
N ASP A 188 9.43 5.63 3.17
CA ASP A 188 9.97 6.05 4.46
C ASP A 188 8.89 6.51 5.41
N ARG A 189 7.93 7.29 4.90
CA ARG A 189 6.75 7.71 5.66
C ARG A 189 5.95 6.51 6.15
N ILE A 190 5.66 5.54 5.29
CA ILE A 190 4.90 4.34 5.68
C ILE A 190 5.69 3.47 6.65
N ILE A 191 6.99 3.27 6.43
CA ILE A 191 7.86 2.48 7.30
C ILE A 191 7.93 3.10 8.71
N HIS A 192 8.10 4.42 8.78
CA HIS A 192 8.08 5.17 10.03
C HIS A 192 6.71 5.10 10.71
N PHE A 193 5.63 5.19 9.92
CA PHE A 193 4.27 5.07 10.40
C PHE A 193 4.01 3.71 11.05
N ILE A 194 4.30 2.61 10.36
CA ILE A 194 4.10 1.25 10.87
C ILE A 194 4.95 0.99 12.12
N SER A 195 6.16 1.55 12.16
CA SER A 195 7.02 1.49 13.34
C SER A 195 6.44 2.27 14.53
N SER A 196 5.83 3.42 14.28
CA SER A 196 5.16 4.21 15.32
C SER A 196 3.87 3.53 15.80
N TYR A 197 3.15 2.87 14.90
CA TYR A 197 2.00 2.02 15.25
C TYR A 197 2.42 0.86 16.16
N LEU A 198 3.53 0.17 15.86
CA LEU A 198 4.06 -0.87 16.75
C LEU A 198 4.37 -0.33 18.14
N VAL A 199 5.01 0.84 18.25
CA VAL A 199 5.30 1.46 19.56
C VAL A 199 4.01 1.77 20.31
N ALA A 200 2.99 2.28 19.62
CA ALA A 200 1.69 2.55 20.25
C ALA A 200 1.02 1.29 20.78
N LEU A 201 1.10 0.18 20.02
CA LEU A 201 0.62 -1.13 20.46
C LEU A 201 1.37 -1.65 21.69
N LEU A 202 2.70 -1.59 21.67
CA LEU A 202 3.57 -2.09 22.76
C LEU A 202 3.41 -1.29 24.06
N THR A 203 3.02 -0.01 23.96
CA THR A 203 2.88 0.90 25.11
C THR A 203 1.42 1.26 25.43
N ASN A 204 0.46 0.59 24.78
CA ASN A 204 -0.97 0.86 24.92
C ASN A 204 -1.31 2.37 24.84
N ARG A 205 -0.76 3.04 23.83
CA ARG A 205 -1.01 4.47 23.55
C ARG A 205 -2.07 4.60 22.48
N LEU A 206 -2.96 5.58 22.61
CA LEU A 206 -3.89 5.95 21.57
C LEU A 206 -3.10 6.50 20.39
N PHE A 207 -2.99 5.69 19.34
CA PHE A 207 -2.26 6.06 18.14
C PHE A 207 -3.07 7.05 17.29
N ILE A 208 -2.44 8.17 17.00
CA ILE A 208 -3.02 9.31 16.31
C ILE A 208 -2.16 9.62 15.10
N PHE A 209 -2.80 9.77 13.95
CA PHE A 209 -2.19 10.21 12.71
C PHE A 209 -3.24 11.03 11.96
N ASP A 210 -2.91 11.64 10.82
CA ASP A 210 -3.89 12.22 9.88
C ASP A 210 -4.28 13.71 9.99
N THR A 211 -3.65 14.55 10.83
CA THR A 211 -3.94 16.01 10.73
C THR A 211 -3.35 16.65 9.47
N ASN A 212 -2.27 16.10 8.91
CA ASN A 212 -1.47 16.76 7.88
C ASN A 212 -1.10 15.83 6.70
N TRP A 213 -1.85 14.74 6.47
CA TRP A 213 -1.59 13.79 5.37
C TRP A 213 -2.80 13.60 4.44
N PRO A 214 -3.26 14.67 3.75
CA PRO A 214 -4.43 14.60 2.88
C PRO A 214 -4.29 13.51 1.82
N GLU A 215 -3.08 13.26 1.32
CA GLU A 215 -2.84 12.23 0.32
C GLU A 215 -3.20 10.81 0.80
N PHE A 216 -3.02 10.56 2.09
CA PHE A 216 -3.24 9.26 2.70
C PHE A 216 -4.73 8.88 2.69
N ILE A 217 -5.60 9.77 3.18
CA ILE A 217 -7.03 9.48 3.32
C ILE A 217 -7.76 9.28 2.00
N HIS A 218 -7.26 9.86 0.90
CA HIS A 218 -7.86 9.68 -0.42
C HIS A 218 -7.46 8.36 -1.08
N THR A 219 -6.35 7.77 -0.64
CA THR A 219 -5.77 6.58 -1.29
C THR A 219 -5.94 5.31 -0.46
N MET A 220 -5.88 5.44 0.87
CA MET A 220 -5.88 4.34 1.82
C MET A 220 -7.03 4.50 2.82
N GLN A 221 -7.53 3.38 3.32
CA GLN A 221 -8.48 3.28 4.42
C GLN A 221 -7.77 2.65 5.62
N SER A 222 -7.94 3.27 6.80
CA SER A 222 -7.40 2.74 8.05
C SER A 222 -8.46 1.97 8.84
N SER A 223 -8.00 0.99 9.62
CA SER A 223 -8.82 0.22 10.57
C SER A 223 -8.99 0.91 11.92
N LEU A 224 -8.23 1.96 12.20
CA LEU A 224 -8.39 2.78 13.40
C LEU A 224 -9.40 3.90 13.14
N ASN A 225 -10.24 4.16 14.14
CA ASN A 225 -11.19 5.26 14.10
C ASN A 225 -10.51 6.53 14.57
N TYR A 226 -10.27 7.47 13.66
CA TYR A 226 -9.73 8.76 14.07
C TYR A 226 -10.13 9.87 13.12
N GLN A 227 -10.72 10.92 13.68
CA GLN A 227 -10.78 12.24 13.09
C GLN A 227 -10.16 13.18 14.12
N PRO A 228 -8.98 13.75 13.86
CA PRO A 228 -8.30 14.55 14.86
C PRO A 228 -9.15 15.67 15.43
N GLU A 229 -9.99 16.25 14.58
CA GLU A 229 -10.88 17.34 14.90
C GLU A 229 -12.00 16.93 15.86
N PHE A 230 -12.31 15.64 15.96
CA PHE A 230 -13.35 15.11 16.86
C PHE A 230 -12.78 14.49 18.12
N VAL A 231 -11.64 13.81 18.02
CA VAL A 231 -11.03 13.15 19.18
C VAL A 231 -10.38 14.17 20.10
N ILE A 232 -9.68 15.17 19.53
CA ILE A 232 -9.00 16.22 20.28
C ILE A 232 -9.03 17.52 19.45
N PRO A 233 -10.17 18.24 19.45
CA PRO A 233 -10.36 19.46 18.64
C PRO A 233 -9.29 20.53 18.90
N TRP A 234 -8.77 20.55 20.13
CA TRP A 234 -7.76 21.50 20.61
C TRP A 234 -6.33 21.15 20.22
N PHE A 235 -6.05 20.04 19.52
CA PHE A 235 -4.69 19.76 19.03
C PHE A 235 -4.16 20.84 18.08
N SER A 236 -5.05 21.45 17.31
CA SER A 236 -4.70 22.59 16.44
C SER A 236 -4.19 23.80 17.23
N GLN A 237 -4.54 23.90 18.51
CA GLN A 237 -4.18 24.98 19.43
C GLN A 237 -3.14 24.52 20.46
N PHE A 238 -2.52 23.36 20.25
CA PHE A 238 -1.72 22.73 21.29
C PHE A 238 -0.47 23.53 21.66
N ASP A 239 0.14 24.23 20.70
CA ASP A 239 1.26 25.14 20.96
C ASP A 239 0.82 26.34 21.81
N ILE A 240 -0.40 26.85 21.60
CA ILE A 240 -0.99 27.94 22.40
C ILE A 240 -1.27 27.45 23.82
N ILE A 241 -1.88 26.27 23.94
CA ILE A 241 -2.20 25.62 25.22
C ILE A 241 -0.91 25.33 26.00
N LYS A 242 0.13 24.80 25.34
CA LYS A 242 1.45 24.52 25.94
C LYS A 242 2.11 25.77 26.49
N ASN A 243 2.07 26.88 25.75
CA ASN A 243 2.64 28.15 26.19
C ASN A 243 1.88 28.73 27.40
N ASN A 244 0.55 28.58 27.44
CA ASN A 244 -0.30 29.11 28.51
C ASN A 244 -0.36 28.21 29.77
N LEU A 245 -0.22 26.89 29.63
CA LEU A 245 -0.26 25.92 30.74
C LEU A 245 1.05 25.84 31.55
N SER A 246 2.12 26.48 31.06
CA SER A 246 3.43 26.51 31.72
C SER A 246 3.42 27.20 33.10
N LEU A 247 2.28 27.76 33.53
CA LEU A 247 2.24 28.68 34.66
C LEU A 247 1.76 28.15 36.02
N ASN A 248 1.02 27.02 36.19
CA ASN A 248 0.82 26.46 37.57
C ASN A 248 0.00 25.16 37.78
N ILE A 249 -0.30 24.32 36.79
CA ILE A 249 -1.24 23.19 37.03
C ILE A 249 -0.49 21.86 37.25
N GLN A 250 -0.64 21.27 38.44
CA GLN A 250 -0.07 19.97 38.84
C GLN A 250 -0.63 18.75 38.05
N HIS A 251 -1.63 18.97 37.18
CA HIS A 251 -2.26 17.96 36.31
C HIS A 251 -1.86 18.10 34.84
N THR A 252 -0.61 18.47 34.55
CA THR A 252 -0.17 18.76 33.18
C THR A 252 0.03 17.48 32.36
N LEU A 253 -0.63 17.43 31.19
CA LEU A 253 -0.32 16.46 30.14
C LEU A 253 1.15 16.66 29.73
N THR A 254 2.03 15.71 30.05
CA THR A 254 3.44 15.79 29.62
C THR A 254 3.55 15.49 28.14
N ILE A 255 4.29 16.33 27.41
CA ILE A 255 4.41 16.25 25.96
C ILE A 255 5.87 16.33 25.56
N LYS A 256 6.28 15.50 24.60
CA LYS A 256 7.59 15.65 23.96
C LYS A 256 7.60 15.22 22.51
N ASN A 257 8.35 15.98 21.73
CA ASN A 257 8.61 15.71 20.32
C ASN A 257 9.91 14.93 20.22
N TYR A 258 9.87 13.81 19.52
CA TYR A 258 11.01 12.97 19.26
C TYR A 258 11.23 12.87 17.75
N TRP A 259 12.41 13.31 17.33
CA TRP A 259 12.86 13.15 15.96
C TRP A 259 13.81 11.97 15.87
N PHE A 260 13.42 10.97 15.09
CA PHE A 260 14.20 9.76 14.91
C PHE A 260 15.03 9.81 13.63
N SER A 261 16.34 9.71 13.81
CA SER A 261 17.32 9.52 12.75
C SER A 261 17.69 8.03 12.60
N LEU A 262 18.86 7.74 12.02
CA LEU A 262 19.40 6.39 11.84
C LEU A 262 19.63 5.63 13.16
N GLU A 263 19.75 6.31 14.29
CA GLU A 263 19.93 5.65 15.59
C GLU A 263 18.77 4.70 15.95
N ARG A 264 17.58 4.94 15.37
CA ARG A 264 16.41 4.09 15.60
C ARG A 264 16.61 2.64 15.13
N TYR A 265 17.61 2.37 14.29
CA TYR A 265 17.94 1.02 13.79
C TYR A 265 18.86 0.22 14.68
N THR A 266 19.65 0.89 15.51
CA THR A 266 20.74 0.28 16.25
C THR A 266 20.48 0.25 17.74
N LYS A 267 19.57 1.08 18.21
CA LYS A 267 19.23 1.22 19.62
C LYS A 267 17.96 0.47 19.97
N ASP A 268 18.09 -0.45 20.91
CA ASP A 268 16.95 -0.99 21.64
C ASP A 268 16.42 0.05 22.61
N TYR A 269 15.13 0.36 22.47
CA TYR A 269 14.43 1.23 23.40
C TYR A 269 13.52 0.38 24.30
N ASP A 270 13.48 0.74 25.56
CA ASP A 270 12.34 0.47 26.43
C ASP A 270 11.37 1.65 26.23
N TYR A 271 10.35 1.47 25.38
CA TYR A 271 9.47 2.57 25.01
C TYR A 271 8.69 3.17 26.19
N GLU A 272 8.44 2.37 27.23
CA GLU A 272 7.76 2.85 28.43
C GLU A 272 8.72 3.70 29.29
N LYS A 273 9.94 3.23 29.50
CA LYS A 273 10.93 3.93 30.32
C LYS A 273 11.57 5.12 29.62
N ASN A 274 11.88 4.99 28.33
CA ASN A 274 12.59 6.01 27.56
C ASN A 274 11.67 7.15 27.09
N PHE A 275 10.36 6.91 27.00
CA PHE A 275 9.37 7.89 26.56
C PHE A 275 8.19 7.93 27.54
N PRO A 276 8.42 8.37 28.79
CA PRO A 276 7.40 8.35 29.84
C PRO A 276 6.30 9.41 29.64
N GLU A 277 6.45 10.31 28.67
CA GLU A 277 5.52 11.40 28.45
C GLU A 277 4.13 10.89 28.04
N ARG A 278 3.07 11.56 28.51
CA ARG A 278 1.69 11.16 28.21
C ARG A 278 1.38 11.33 26.73
N ILE A 279 1.89 12.39 26.10
CA ILE A 279 1.73 12.67 24.67
C ILE A 279 3.11 12.62 24.02
N LEU A 280 3.28 11.68 23.11
CA LEU A 280 4.48 11.57 22.29
C LEU A 280 4.17 12.03 20.87
N ILE A 281 5.01 12.90 20.32
CA ILE A 281 4.96 13.25 18.90
C ILE A 281 6.20 12.65 18.25
N PHE A 282 5.99 11.67 17.38
CA PHE A 282 7.04 10.95 16.67
C PHE A 282 7.16 11.49 15.25
N LYS A 283 8.36 11.95 14.92
CA LYS A 283 8.72 12.43 13.59
C LYS A 283 9.95 11.71 13.10
N GLY A 284 9.99 11.36 11.82
CA GLY A 284 11.15 10.72 11.22
C GLY A 284 10.84 10.05 9.88
N HIS A 285 11.87 9.40 9.34
CA HIS A 285 11.84 8.66 8.08
C HIS A 285 12.37 7.24 8.27
N THR A 286 12.48 6.81 9.53
CA THR A 286 13.13 5.56 9.93
C THR A 286 12.16 4.61 10.62
N GLY A 287 12.33 3.30 10.39
CA GLY A 287 11.53 2.26 11.01
C GLY A 287 12.34 1.22 11.79
N ASN A 288 11.72 0.58 12.77
CA ASN A 288 12.46 -0.30 13.70
C ASN A 288 11.73 -1.58 14.07
N VAL A 289 10.66 -1.91 13.34
CA VAL A 289 9.90 -3.15 13.54
C VAL A 289 10.83 -4.37 13.54
N ILE A 290 11.70 -4.48 12.53
CA ILE A 290 12.59 -5.65 12.40
C ILE A 290 13.68 -5.64 13.46
N HIS A 291 14.27 -4.48 13.77
CA HIS A 291 15.25 -4.38 14.86
C HIS A 291 14.66 -4.86 16.19
N THR A 292 13.44 -4.42 16.52
CA THR A 292 12.75 -4.75 17.77
C THR A 292 12.55 -6.26 17.95
N ILE A 293 12.24 -6.99 16.88
CA ILE A 293 12.01 -8.44 16.97
C ILE A 293 13.32 -9.25 16.90
N LYS A 294 14.37 -8.72 16.27
CA LYS A 294 15.64 -9.43 16.09
C LYS A 294 16.62 -9.22 17.23
N SER A 295 16.73 -8.00 17.73
CA SER A 295 17.79 -7.63 18.65
C SER A 295 17.74 -8.48 19.92
N ASN A 296 18.87 -9.04 20.33
CA ASN A 296 18.96 -9.86 21.53
C ASN A 296 18.75 -9.04 22.81
N SER A 297 19.01 -7.73 22.76
CA SER A 297 18.78 -6.79 23.85
C SER A 297 17.40 -6.13 23.82
N SER A 298 16.58 -6.38 22.81
CA SER A 298 15.22 -5.85 22.80
C SER A 298 14.36 -6.53 23.86
N ILE A 299 13.84 -5.74 24.79
CA ILE A 299 12.93 -6.23 25.83
C ILE A 299 11.59 -6.74 25.26
N TYR A 300 11.24 -6.34 24.03
CA TYR A 300 9.99 -6.73 23.38
C TYR A 300 10.12 -8.00 22.53
N LYS A 301 11.34 -8.45 22.24
CA LYS A 301 11.60 -9.62 21.38
C LYS A 301 10.83 -10.86 21.84
N LYS A 302 10.86 -11.17 23.14
CA LYS A 302 10.17 -12.35 23.70
C LYS A 302 8.66 -12.27 23.47
N PHE A 303 8.05 -11.14 23.80
CA PHE A 303 6.62 -10.93 23.61
C PHE A 303 6.22 -11.05 22.12
N LEU A 304 6.97 -10.41 21.22
CA LEU A 304 6.68 -10.46 19.79
C LEU A 304 6.87 -11.87 19.20
N THR A 305 7.96 -12.57 19.55
CA THR A 305 8.31 -13.86 18.93
C THR A 305 7.63 -15.07 19.57
N ILE A 306 7.51 -15.11 20.89
CA ILE A 306 6.99 -16.26 21.63
C ILE A 306 5.50 -16.09 21.90
N ASP A 307 5.11 -14.94 22.46
CA ASP A 307 3.73 -14.75 22.91
C ASP A 307 2.81 -14.44 21.73
N LEU A 308 3.29 -13.66 20.76
CA LEU A 308 2.54 -13.34 19.54
C LEU A 308 2.90 -14.23 18.34
N GLU A 309 3.90 -15.11 18.43
CA GLU A 309 4.30 -16.01 17.33
C GLU A 309 4.61 -15.24 16.03
N MET A 310 5.17 -14.04 16.15
CA MET A 310 5.62 -13.24 15.01
C MET A 310 7.07 -13.55 14.69
N ASN A 311 7.43 -13.40 13.43
CA ASN A 311 8.81 -13.55 12.97
C ASN A 311 9.22 -12.29 12.18
N PRO A 312 10.53 -12.02 12.03
CA PRO A 312 11.04 -10.90 11.24
C PRO A 312 10.43 -10.82 9.84
N GLU A 313 10.08 -11.97 9.28
CA GLU A 313 9.55 -12.09 7.95
C GLU A 313 8.13 -11.51 7.81
N ASN A 314 7.22 -11.81 8.75
CA ASN A 314 5.80 -11.49 8.60
C ASN A 314 5.35 -10.23 9.36
N ILE A 315 6.05 -9.85 10.44
CA ILE A 315 5.54 -8.83 11.38
C ILE A 315 5.23 -7.50 10.71
N PHE A 316 6.08 -7.04 9.78
CA PHE A 316 5.86 -5.77 9.10
C PHE A 316 4.60 -5.81 8.23
N GLY A 317 4.46 -6.84 7.38
CA GLY A 317 3.28 -6.99 6.52
C GLY A 317 2.01 -7.22 7.34
N CYS A 318 2.07 -7.99 8.43
CA CYS A 318 0.94 -8.22 9.33
C CYS A 318 0.50 -6.91 10.01
N LEU A 319 1.43 -6.09 10.49
CA LEU A 319 1.13 -4.75 11.03
C LEU A 319 0.52 -3.85 9.95
N PHE A 320 1.14 -3.79 8.77
CA PHE A 320 0.66 -2.98 7.64
C PHE A 320 -0.78 -3.34 7.25
N HIS A 321 -1.08 -4.61 6.99
CA HIS A 321 -2.42 -5.06 6.57
C HIS A 321 -3.44 -5.12 7.70
N SER A 322 -3.00 -5.08 8.96
CA SER A 322 -3.92 -4.89 10.09
C SER A 322 -4.44 -3.47 10.20
N LEU A 323 -3.66 -2.53 9.66
CA LEU A 323 -3.89 -1.10 9.81
C LEU A 323 -4.45 -0.47 8.55
N PHE A 324 -3.97 -0.88 7.38
CA PHE A 324 -4.23 -0.22 6.11
C PHE A 324 -4.77 -1.16 5.05
N THR A 325 -5.66 -0.62 4.23
CA THR A 325 -6.12 -1.21 2.97
C THR A 325 -6.23 -0.12 1.93
N TYR A 326 -6.12 -0.50 0.66
CA TYR A 326 -6.31 0.42 -0.45
C TYR A 326 -7.78 0.80 -0.55
N ARG A 327 -8.06 2.05 -0.93
CA ARG A 327 -9.41 2.41 -1.35
C ARG A 327 -9.66 1.86 -2.74
N LEU A 328 -10.78 1.15 -2.89
CA LEU A 328 -11.25 0.62 -4.16
C LEU A 328 -11.42 1.74 -5.20
N SER A 329 -11.93 2.91 -4.80
CA SER A 329 -12.07 4.06 -5.69
C SER A 329 -10.72 4.53 -6.27
N ALA A 330 -9.66 4.53 -5.46
CA ALA A 330 -8.32 4.86 -5.90
C ALA A 330 -7.78 3.79 -6.86
N LEU A 331 -8.00 2.50 -6.58
CA LEU A 331 -7.60 1.41 -7.49
C LEU A 331 -8.31 1.49 -8.85
N ILE A 332 -9.63 1.66 -8.86
CA ILE A 332 -10.43 1.75 -10.09
C ILE A 332 -9.97 2.91 -10.97
N LYS A 333 -9.74 4.09 -10.37
CA LYS A 333 -9.26 5.29 -11.09
C LYS A 333 -7.93 5.05 -11.81
N ARG A 334 -7.11 4.13 -11.29
CA ARG A 334 -5.75 3.85 -11.78
C ARG A 334 -5.67 2.68 -12.77
N VAL A 335 -6.76 1.95 -12.93
CA VAL A 335 -6.88 0.86 -13.90
C VAL A 335 -7.86 1.29 -15.00
N PRO A 336 -7.46 2.22 -15.90
CA PRO A 336 -8.32 2.61 -17.00
C PRO A 336 -8.57 1.39 -17.90
N LEU A 337 -9.84 1.20 -18.26
CA LEU A 337 -10.29 0.06 -19.07
C LEU A 337 -9.85 0.12 -20.54
N PHE A 338 -9.32 1.25 -20.99
CA PHE A 338 -8.97 1.49 -22.39
C PHE A 338 -7.50 1.89 -22.51
N SER A 339 -6.76 1.13 -23.33
CA SER A 339 -5.42 1.50 -23.78
C SER A 339 -5.56 2.50 -24.93
N LEU A 340 -5.29 3.77 -24.67
CA LEU A 340 -5.20 4.78 -25.74
C LEU A 340 -3.84 4.65 -26.43
N ASN A 341 -3.87 4.04 -27.63
CA ASN A 341 -2.89 4.09 -28.71
C ASN A 341 -1.56 3.36 -28.51
N ASN A 342 -0.91 3.08 -29.66
CA ASN A 342 0.36 2.38 -29.97
C ASN A 342 1.57 2.67 -29.04
N GLN A 343 1.42 2.52 -27.74
CA GLN A 343 2.51 2.67 -26.77
C GLN A 343 3.18 1.33 -26.54
N LEU A 344 4.51 1.35 -26.48
CA LEU A 344 5.32 0.20 -26.07
C LEU A 344 4.85 -0.28 -24.67
N GLY A 345 4.86 -1.58 -24.39
CA GLY A 345 4.51 -2.08 -23.05
C GLY A 345 3.01 -2.26 -22.78
N HIS A 346 2.66 -2.29 -21.49
CA HIS A 346 1.38 -2.83 -21.01
C HIS A 346 0.58 -1.80 -20.21
N SER A 347 -0.75 -1.86 -20.33
CA SER A 347 -1.66 -1.05 -19.53
C SER A 347 -1.68 -1.50 -18.07
N PRO A 348 -2.05 -0.61 -17.12
CA PRO A 348 -2.25 -1.01 -15.72
C PRO A 348 -3.19 -2.20 -15.54
N GLN A 349 -4.23 -2.31 -16.38
CA GLN A 349 -5.16 -3.43 -16.35
C GLN A 349 -4.50 -4.73 -16.79
N GLN A 350 -3.75 -4.72 -17.90
CA GLN A 350 -3.00 -5.89 -18.36
C GLN A 350 -2.01 -6.35 -17.30
N ILE A 351 -1.27 -5.41 -16.69
CA ILE A 351 -0.33 -5.72 -15.63
C ILE A 351 -1.04 -6.38 -14.45
N LEU A 352 -2.11 -5.76 -13.94
CA LEU A 352 -2.88 -6.30 -12.82
C LEU A 352 -3.43 -7.69 -13.11
N GLN A 353 -4.04 -7.90 -14.29
CA GLN A 353 -4.58 -9.20 -14.70
C GLN A 353 -3.50 -10.27 -14.77
N THR A 354 -2.31 -9.92 -15.30
CA THR A 354 -1.18 -10.85 -15.37
C THR A 354 -0.73 -11.26 -13.96
N LEU A 355 -0.60 -10.28 -13.06
CA LEU A 355 -0.12 -10.50 -11.69
C LEU A 355 -1.13 -11.27 -10.82
N LEU A 356 -2.42 -11.15 -11.08
CA LEU A 356 -3.46 -11.91 -10.37
C LEU A 356 -3.63 -13.34 -10.91
N SER A 357 -3.22 -13.59 -12.15
CA SER A 357 -3.45 -14.87 -12.80
C SER A 357 -2.63 -16.00 -12.16
N PRO A 358 -3.24 -17.17 -11.89
CA PRO A 358 -2.51 -18.34 -11.42
C PRO A 358 -1.63 -18.98 -12.51
N LYS A 359 -1.77 -18.56 -13.77
CA LYS A 359 -0.97 -19.05 -14.92
C LYS A 359 0.48 -18.57 -14.87
N PHE A 360 0.72 -17.36 -14.37
CA PHE A 360 2.03 -16.74 -14.41
C PHE A 360 2.67 -16.75 -13.05
N PHE A 361 3.99 -16.98 -12.96
CA PHE A 361 4.79 -16.81 -11.75
C PHE A 361 5.52 -15.47 -11.80
N PRO A 362 5.01 -14.42 -11.13
CA PRO A 362 5.58 -13.08 -11.22
C PRO A 362 6.83 -12.91 -10.35
N ILE A 363 7.93 -12.50 -10.98
CA ILE A 363 9.17 -12.03 -10.35
C ILE A 363 9.20 -10.51 -10.48
N GLY A 364 9.11 -9.78 -9.37
CA GLY A 364 9.20 -8.32 -9.36
C GLY A 364 10.64 -7.86 -9.41
N ILE A 365 10.99 -6.98 -10.34
CA ILE A 365 12.25 -6.23 -10.34
C ILE A 365 11.94 -4.75 -10.11
N GLN A 366 12.47 -4.17 -9.02
CA GLN A 366 12.40 -2.73 -8.75
C GLN A 366 13.79 -2.10 -8.83
N ILE A 367 14.03 -1.28 -9.83
CA ILE A 367 15.29 -0.54 -10.00
C ILE A 367 15.08 0.90 -9.57
N ARG A 368 15.84 1.35 -8.59
CA ARG A 368 16.00 2.76 -8.22
C ARG A 368 17.36 3.22 -8.76
N VAL A 369 17.37 4.25 -9.61
CA VAL A 369 18.62 4.80 -10.16
C VAL A 369 19.17 5.96 -9.32
N GLY A 370 18.31 6.66 -8.57
CA GLY A 370 18.69 7.75 -7.66
C GLY A 370 18.23 9.13 -8.16
N ASP A 371 18.26 10.13 -7.28
CA ASP A 371 17.76 11.49 -7.57
C ASP A 371 18.56 12.20 -8.66
N GLU A 372 19.88 12.03 -8.68
CA GLU A 372 20.79 12.68 -9.65
C GLU A 372 20.53 12.23 -11.09
N THR A 373 20.14 10.97 -11.29
CA THR A 373 19.76 10.48 -12.62
C THR A 373 18.36 10.91 -13.03
N MET A 374 17.49 11.25 -12.08
CA MET A 374 16.16 11.81 -12.37
C MET A 374 16.23 13.29 -12.79
N THR A 375 17.28 14.01 -12.42
CA THR A 375 17.50 15.41 -12.85
C THR A 375 18.16 15.54 -14.23
N GLY A 376 18.38 14.43 -14.94
CA GLY A 376 18.84 14.44 -16.34
C GLY A 376 20.34 14.23 -16.53
N ILE A 377 21.08 13.82 -15.49
CA ILE A 377 22.51 13.52 -15.61
C ILE A 377 22.69 12.11 -16.22
N ASP A 378 23.14 12.10 -17.48
CA ASP A 378 23.73 11.03 -18.31
C ASP A 378 23.42 9.56 -17.94
N LEU A 379 22.27 9.05 -18.38
CA LEU A 379 22.26 7.69 -18.93
C LEU A 379 22.38 7.80 -20.44
N SER A 380 23.27 6.96 -21.00
CA SER A 380 23.46 6.80 -22.44
C SER A 380 22.12 6.65 -23.17
N SER A 381 22.00 7.25 -24.35
CA SER A 381 20.89 6.98 -25.27
C SER A 381 20.95 5.58 -25.88
N ASP A 382 22.09 4.89 -25.75
CA ASP A 382 22.26 3.51 -26.17
C ASP A 382 21.57 2.54 -25.19
N GLU A 383 20.50 1.91 -25.66
CA GLU A 383 19.69 0.93 -24.94
C GLU A 383 20.51 -0.26 -24.43
N GLN A 384 21.50 -0.71 -25.21
CA GLN A 384 22.37 -1.82 -24.81
C GLN A 384 23.30 -1.40 -23.68
N ALA A 385 23.82 -0.17 -23.70
CA ALA A 385 24.59 0.38 -22.60
C ALA A 385 23.75 0.50 -21.32
N ILE A 386 22.49 0.93 -21.41
CA ILE A 386 21.56 0.96 -20.27
C ILE A 386 21.38 -0.44 -19.68
N LEU A 387 21.01 -1.43 -20.49
CA LEU A 387 20.77 -2.80 -19.98
C LEU A 387 22.04 -3.45 -19.45
N LYS A 388 23.20 -3.18 -20.06
CA LYS A 388 24.50 -3.63 -19.56
C LYS A 388 24.81 -3.05 -18.17
N LYS A 389 24.45 -1.80 -17.91
CA LYS A 389 24.59 -1.15 -16.59
C LYS A 389 23.74 -1.84 -15.52
N PHE A 390 22.52 -2.24 -15.85
CA PHE A 390 21.60 -2.90 -14.91
C PHE A 390 21.53 -4.43 -15.05
N LYS A 391 22.52 -5.04 -15.73
CA LYS A 391 22.53 -6.47 -16.05
C LYS A 391 22.36 -7.38 -14.84
N ASN A 392 22.82 -6.94 -13.66
CA ASN A 392 22.80 -7.74 -12.44
C ASN A 392 21.37 -8.14 -12.03
N PHE A 393 20.41 -7.22 -12.18
CA PHE A 393 19.00 -7.48 -11.85
C PHE A 393 18.40 -8.54 -12.77
N PHE A 394 18.63 -8.41 -14.08
CA PHE A 394 18.15 -9.37 -15.08
C PHE A 394 18.88 -10.71 -15.02
N THR A 395 20.16 -10.71 -14.67
CA THR A 395 20.93 -11.95 -14.45
C THR A 395 20.39 -12.71 -13.24
N CYS A 396 20.11 -12.00 -12.15
CA CYS A 396 19.47 -12.58 -10.98
C CYS A 396 18.11 -13.20 -11.31
N SER A 397 17.23 -12.48 -12.02
CA SER A 397 15.92 -13.03 -12.39
C SER A 397 16.06 -14.26 -13.29
N GLN A 398 17.05 -14.29 -14.19
CA GLN A 398 17.35 -15.48 -14.98
C GLN A 398 17.83 -16.65 -14.11
N GLN A 399 18.69 -16.41 -13.12
CA GLN A 399 19.14 -17.44 -12.20
C GLN A 399 18.00 -18.02 -11.37
N ILE A 400 17.08 -17.18 -10.90
CA ILE A 400 15.85 -17.61 -10.24
C ILE A 400 15.09 -18.53 -11.19
N ILE A 401 14.83 -18.09 -12.43
CA ILE A 401 14.08 -18.86 -13.41
C ILE A 401 14.71 -20.23 -13.64
N ASN A 402 16.03 -20.27 -13.80
CA ASN A 402 16.77 -21.51 -14.04
C ASN A 402 16.77 -22.43 -12.81
N ALA A 403 16.92 -21.87 -11.60
CA ALA A 403 16.94 -22.64 -10.36
C ALA A 403 15.58 -23.25 -10.02
N THR A 404 14.49 -22.60 -10.42
CA THR A 404 13.11 -23.06 -10.18
C THR A 404 12.48 -23.73 -11.39
N ASP A 405 13.25 -24.07 -12.43
CA ASP A 405 12.71 -24.68 -13.65
C ASP A 405 11.97 -26.00 -13.35
N THR A 406 12.42 -26.76 -12.35
CA THR A 406 11.70 -27.93 -11.85
C THR A 406 10.34 -27.55 -11.23
N PHE A 407 10.31 -26.55 -10.36
CA PHE A 407 9.08 -26.05 -9.72
C PHE A 407 8.06 -25.50 -10.74
N PHE A 408 8.52 -24.82 -11.77
CA PHE A 408 7.63 -24.29 -12.82
C PHE A 408 7.04 -25.39 -13.69
N ARG A 409 7.80 -26.44 -13.98
CA ARG A 409 7.28 -27.63 -14.69
C ARG A 409 6.24 -28.38 -13.86
N GLU A 410 6.45 -28.47 -12.55
CA GLU A 410 5.48 -29.11 -11.64
C GLU A 410 4.19 -28.29 -11.48
N THR A 411 4.30 -26.96 -11.41
CA THR A 411 3.15 -26.07 -11.22
C THR A 411 2.50 -25.61 -12.52
N ASN A 412 3.08 -25.92 -13.69
CA ASN A 412 2.69 -25.41 -15.01
C ASN A 412 2.56 -23.88 -15.05
N GLN A 413 3.41 -23.17 -14.31
CA GLN A 413 3.40 -21.70 -14.29
C GLN A 413 4.48 -21.12 -15.20
N ILE A 414 4.14 -20.02 -15.88
CA ILE A 414 5.07 -19.32 -16.79
C ILE A 414 5.75 -18.19 -16.01
N PRO A 415 7.10 -18.17 -15.89
CA PRO A 415 7.79 -17.07 -15.25
C PRO A 415 7.63 -15.78 -16.06
N ILE A 416 7.31 -14.70 -15.36
CA ILE A 416 7.24 -13.34 -15.92
C ILE A 416 7.98 -12.37 -15.00
N ILE A 417 8.53 -11.31 -15.57
CA ILE A 417 9.21 -10.25 -14.81
C ILE A 417 8.34 -9.01 -14.82
N PHE A 418 7.87 -8.59 -13.66
CA PHE A 418 7.26 -7.27 -13.51
C PHE A 418 8.36 -6.25 -13.21
N LEU A 419 8.67 -5.37 -14.17
CA LEU A 419 9.73 -4.39 -14.05
C LEU A 419 9.18 -3.00 -13.69
N LEU A 420 9.58 -2.53 -12.51
CA LEU A 420 9.36 -1.19 -12.01
C LEU A 420 10.70 -0.44 -11.96
N SER A 421 10.75 0.76 -12.51
CA SER A 421 11.95 1.60 -12.46
C SER A 421 11.58 3.07 -12.55
N ASP A 422 12.15 3.89 -11.67
CA ASP A 422 12.02 5.35 -11.68
C ASP A 422 12.52 5.98 -13.00
N ASP A 423 13.47 5.34 -13.67
CA ASP A 423 13.87 5.70 -15.03
C ASP A 423 13.05 4.94 -16.09
N VAL A 424 12.37 5.69 -16.97
CA VAL A 424 11.56 5.17 -18.08
C VAL A 424 12.38 4.48 -19.16
N ARG A 425 13.61 4.93 -19.40
CA ARG A 425 14.49 4.41 -20.46
C ARG A 425 14.88 2.96 -20.18
N ILE A 426 15.07 2.61 -18.91
CA ILE A 426 15.33 1.22 -18.47
C ILE A 426 14.16 0.32 -18.85
N ARG A 427 12.92 0.76 -18.58
CA ARG A 427 11.71 -0.01 -18.92
C ARG A 427 11.55 -0.15 -20.43
N GLN A 428 11.77 0.93 -21.18
CA GLN A 428 11.69 0.90 -22.65
C GLN A 428 12.74 -0.01 -23.28
N ALA A 429 14.00 0.06 -22.83
CA ALA A 429 15.07 -0.81 -23.31
C ALA A 429 14.77 -2.29 -23.00
N ALA A 430 14.28 -2.59 -21.79
CA ALA A 430 13.90 -3.95 -21.40
C ALA A 430 12.71 -4.47 -22.22
N LEU A 431 11.69 -3.63 -22.44
CA LEU A 431 10.54 -3.98 -23.26
C LEU A 431 10.94 -4.23 -24.72
N LYS A 432 11.85 -3.45 -25.31
CA LYS A 432 12.31 -3.68 -26.69
C LYS A 432 13.06 -5.00 -26.87
N ASN A 433 13.83 -5.42 -25.87
CA ASN A 433 14.62 -6.66 -25.95
C ASN A 433 13.84 -7.92 -25.54
N TRP A 434 12.87 -7.80 -24.63
CA TRP A 434 12.24 -8.94 -23.96
C TRP A 434 10.74 -8.75 -23.77
N GLN A 435 10.06 -8.15 -24.74
CA GLN A 435 8.63 -7.85 -24.63
C GLN A 435 7.81 -9.12 -24.41
N PHE A 436 6.98 -9.14 -23.36
CA PHE A 436 5.95 -10.14 -23.24
C PHE A 436 4.85 -9.92 -24.30
N SER A 437 4.61 -10.93 -25.15
CA SER A 437 3.72 -10.78 -26.31
C SER A 437 2.24 -10.82 -25.92
N LEU A 438 1.37 -10.17 -26.69
CA LEU A 438 -0.09 -10.26 -26.51
C LEU A 438 -0.62 -11.68 -26.77
N GLU A 439 0.02 -12.42 -27.68
CA GLU A 439 -0.32 -13.81 -28.00
C GLU A 439 -0.14 -14.73 -26.78
N CYS A 440 0.82 -14.40 -25.90
CA CYS A 440 1.01 -15.12 -24.65
C CYS A 440 -0.15 -15.01 -23.66
N PHE A 441 -0.82 -13.88 -23.65
CA PHE A 441 -2.04 -13.70 -22.86
C PHE A 441 -3.16 -14.61 -23.38
N GLN A 442 -3.18 -14.86 -24.69
CA GLN A 442 -4.25 -15.57 -25.40
C GLN A 442 -4.05 -17.08 -25.46
N SER A 443 -2.81 -17.54 -25.50
CA SER A 443 -2.52 -18.95 -25.75
C SER A 443 -2.90 -19.82 -24.55
N SER A 444 -3.72 -20.84 -24.78
CA SER A 444 -3.98 -21.93 -23.83
C SER A 444 -2.77 -22.87 -23.69
N GLU A 445 -1.89 -22.88 -24.69
CA GLU A 445 -0.67 -23.69 -24.74
C GLU A 445 0.53 -22.85 -24.25
N ASN A 446 1.54 -23.49 -23.66
CA ASN A 446 2.77 -22.85 -23.18
C ASN A 446 3.66 -22.30 -24.32
N LYS A 447 3.07 -21.82 -25.42
CA LYS A 447 3.74 -21.20 -26.58
C LYS A 447 4.45 -19.87 -26.26
N CYS A 448 4.49 -19.48 -24.99
CA CYS A 448 5.17 -18.29 -24.50
C CYS A 448 6.69 -18.36 -24.46
N GLN A 449 7.27 -19.52 -24.76
CA GLN A 449 8.71 -19.65 -24.81
C GLN A 449 9.21 -19.21 -26.18
N SER A 450 9.71 -17.98 -26.28
CA SER A 450 10.48 -17.58 -27.45
C SER A 450 11.77 -18.42 -27.50
N ASN A 451 12.15 -18.88 -28.69
CA ASN A 451 13.28 -19.81 -28.85
C ASN A 451 14.66 -19.20 -28.52
N ASN A 452 14.78 -17.89 -28.30
CA ASN A 452 16.08 -17.22 -28.20
C ASN A 452 16.26 -16.20 -27.05
N SER A 453 15.24 -15.86 -26.27
CA SER A 453 15.44 -15.07 -25.04
C SER A 453 14.42 -15.44 -23.95
N SER A 454 14.95 -15.75 -22.77
CA SER A 454 14.28 -16.44 -21.67
C SER A 454 13.51 -15.52 -20.70
N LEU A 455 13.53 -14.20 -20.94
CA LEU A 455 12.88 -13.23 -20.06
C LEU A 455 11.58 -12.70 -20.70
N ASN A 456 10.50 -12.72 -19.92
CA ASN A 456 9.20 -12.18 -20.29
C ASN A 456 8.94 -10.89 -19.49
N ILE A 457 9.25 -9.72 -20.05
CA ILE A 457 9.11 -8.43 -19.34
C ILE A 457 7.68 -7.89 -19.45
N LEU A 458 7.08 -7.68 -18.28
CA LEU A 458 5.85 -6.96 -18.04
C LEU A 458 6.18 -5.60 -17.42
N ALA A 459 5.95 -4.53 -18.17
CA ALA A 459 6.14 -3.16 -17.70
C ALA A 459 5.26 -2.17 -18.47
N ASN A 460 5.01 -1.01 -17.86
CA ASN A 460 4.49 0.16 -18.55
C ASN A 460 5.68 0.94 -19.16
N SER A 461 5.57 1.44 -20.39
CA SER A 461 6.62 2.27 -21.01
C SER A 461 6.49 3.77 -20.76
N ASN A 462 5.39 4.20 -20.15
CA ASN A 462 5.18 5.61 -19.82
C ASN A 462 6.08 6.02 -18.66
N PRO A 463 6.51 7.30 -18.56
CA PRO A 463 7.23 7.82 -17.40
C PRO A 463 6.57 7.38 -16.11
N VAL A 464 7.38 7.12 -15.07
CA VAL A 464 6.83 6.80 -13.76
C VAL A 464 6.09 8.03 -13.30
N PHE A 465 4.77 7.99 -13.45
CA PHE A 465 3.93 9.17 -13.39
C PHE A 465 4.07 9.85 -12.02
N HIS A 466 4.35 9.12 -10.93
CA HIS A 466 4.52 9.75 -9.62
C HIS A 466 5.72 10.70 -9.53
N ILE A 467 6.78 10.49 -10.31
CA ILE A 467 7.92 11.41 -10.38
C ILE A 467 7.56 12.61 -11.26
N SER A 468 6.98 12.36 -12.43
CA SER A 468 6.54 13.43 -13.34
C SER A 468 5.45 14.33 -12.75
N TYR A 469 4.66 13.81 -11.80
CA TYR A 469 3.62 14.53 -11.08
C TYR A 469 4.04 14.90 -9.66
N ALA A 470 5.33 14.95 -9.31
CA ALA A 470 5.76 15.34 -7.96
C ALA A 470 5.19 16.71 -7.52
N HIS A 471 4.91 17.62 -8.48
CA HIS A 471 4.22 18.88 -8.24
C HIS A 471 2.73 18.71 -7.85
N ASN A 472 2.07 17.66 -8.34
CA ASN A 472 0.76 17.20 -7.90
C ASN A 472 0.92 16.07 -6.87
N ARG A 473 1.21 16.46 -5.61
CA ARG A 473 1.52 15.55 -4.51
C ARG A 473 0.49 14.41 -4.33
N MET A 474 -0.79 14.73 -4.50
CA MET A 474 -1.90 13.77 -4.38
C MET A 474 -1.82 12.69 -5.44
N LEU A 475 -1.72 13.10 -6.72
CA LEU A 475 -1.58 12.17 -7.84
C LEU A 475 -0.29 11.34 -7.73
N ALA A 476 0.82 11.96 -7.36
CA ALA A 476 2.08 11.26 -7.15
C ALA A 476 1.98 10.19 -6.04
N PHE A 477 1.33 10.54 -4.94
CA PHE A 477 1.10 9.59 -3.86
C PHE A 477 0.24 8.40 -4.31
N GLU A 478 -0.90 8.64 -4.96
CA GLU A 478 -1.78 7.58 -5.47
C GLU A 478 -1.04 6.61 -6.40
N LEU A 479 -0.25 7.15 -7.33
CA LEU A 479 0.52 6.35 -8.28
C LEU A 479 1.63 5.55 -7.59
N GLY A 480 2.37 6.16 -6.66
CA GLY A 480 3.40 5.45 -5.89
C GLY A 480 2.82 4.32 -5.02
N ILE A 481 1.66 4.55 -4.41
CA ILE A 481 0.92 3.52 -3.65
C ILE A 481 0.45 2.39 -4.57
N PHE A 482 -0.06 2.72 -5.76
CA PHE A 482 -0.51 1.73 -6.75
C PHE A 482 0.66 0.90 -7.31
N ASP A 483 1.80 1.51 -7.61
CA ASP A 483 3.00 0.79 -8.03
C ASP A 483 3.49 -0.18 -6.94
N ASN A 484 3.45 0.24 -5.66
CA ASN A 484 3.74 -0.65 -4.53
C ASN A 484 2.73 -1.80 -4.43
N PHE A 485 1.45 -1.53 -4.67
CA PHE A 485 0.41 -2.57 -4.69
C PHE A 485 0.74 -3.64 -5.72
N LEU A 486 0.99 -3.24 -6.98
CA LEU A 486 1.33 -4.16 -8.06
C LEU A 486 2.60 -4.96 -7.73
N PHE A 487 3.64 -4.31 -7.22
CA PHE A 487 4.88 -4.99 -6.85
C PHE A 487 4.68 -5.99 -5.71
N SER A 488 3.79 -5.69 -4.76
CA SER A 488 3.43 -6.60 -3.67
C SER A 488 2.67 -7.85 -4.13
N LEU A 489 2.17 -7.90 -5.37
CA LEU A 489 1.55 -9.10 -5.95
C LEU A 489 2.56 -10.11 -6.49
N CYS A 490 3.84 -9.73 -6.63
CA CYS A 490 4.87 -10.65 -7.10
C CYS A 490 5.19 -11.74 -6.06
N GLU A 491 5.60 -12.92 -6.52
CA GLU A 491 5.98 -14.06 -5.67
C GLU A 491 7.45 -14.01 -5.24
N GLN A 492 8.29 -13.31 -6.01
CA GLN A 492 9.68 -13.03 -5.68
C GLN A 492 9.98 -11.57 -5.94
N HIS A 493 10.94 -11.00 -5.21
CA HIS A 493 11.27 -9.58 -5.28
C HIS A 493 12.77 -9.38 -5.40
N ILE A 494 13.19 -8.69 -6.46
CA ILE A 494 14.54 -8.17 -6.65
C ILE A 494 14.43 -6.64 -6.59
N PHE A 495 15.18 -5.98 -5.71
CA PHE A 495 15.14 -4.52 -5.63
C PHE A 495 16.50 -3.87 -5.42
N SER A 496 16.63 -2.60 -5.81
CA SER A 496 17.83 -1.80 -5.54
C SER A 496 18.08 -1.66 -4.04
N SER A 497 19.32 -1.89 -3.59
CA SER A 497 19.64 -1.91 -2.16
C SER A 497 19.39 -0.63 -1.41
N ALA A 498 19.49 0.54 -2.04
CA ALA A 498 19.14 1.82 -1.42
C ALA A 498 17.64 2.14 -1.46
N SER A 499 16.80 1.29 -2.08
CA SER A 499 15.40 1.60 -2.33
C SER A 499 14.49 1.23 -1.16
N GLY A 500 14.07 2.22 -0.38
CA GLY A 500 12.98 2.04 0.58
C GLY A 500 11.68 1.58 -0.08
N PHE A 501 11.44 2.00 -1.33
CA PHE A 501 10.24 1.69 -2.12
C PHE A 501 10.12 0.19 -2.44
N GLY A 502 11.15 -0.41 -3.04
CA GLY A 502 11.13 -1.83 -3.38
C GLY A 502 11.05 -2.72 -2.13
N ARG A 503 11.75 -2.33 -1.06
CA ARG A 503 11.67 -2.98 0.24
C ARG A 503 10.24 -2.95 0.77
N PHE A 504 9.65 -1.77 0.93
CA PHE A 504 8.30 -1.61 1.49
C PHE A 504 7.29 -2.55 0.83
N ALA A 505 7.21 -2.57 -0.50
CA ALA A 505 6.29 -3.47 -1.20
C ALA A 505 6.63 -4.96 -1.03
N ALA A 506 7.91 -5.34 -1.02
CA ALA A 506 8.33 -6.72 -0.77
C ALA A 506 7.91 -7.20 0.62
N PHE A 507 8.12 -6.40 1.68
CA PHE A 507 7.68 -6.75 3.04
C PHE A 507 6.16 -6.73 3.19
N ALA A 508 5.49 -5.76 2.55
CA ALA A 508 4.04 -5.70 2.52
C ALA A 508 3.43 -6.90 1.77
N SER A 509 4.16 -7.57 0.87
CA SER A 509 3.63 -8.71 0.11
C SER A 509 3.28 -9.93 0.97
N LEU A 510 3.89 -10.07 2.16
CA LEU A 510 3.86 -11.29 2.97
C LEU A 510 4.38 -12.54 2.21
N LYS A 511 5.13 -12.36 1.11
CA LYS A 511 5.82 -13.41 0.36
C LYS A 511 7.24 -13.52 0.88
N LEU A 512 7.38 -14.30 1.95
CA LEU A 512 8.55 -14.28 2.84
C LEU A 512 9.80 -14.95 2.29
N ARG A 513 9.72 -15.54 1.09
CA ARG A 513 10.83 -16.26 0.45
C ARG A 513 11.28 -15.47 -0.77
N ASN A 514 12.57 -15.54 -1.08
CA ASN A 514 13.13 -15.07 -2.34
C ASN A 514 13.10 -13.54 -2.53
N ILE A 515 13.57 -12.83 -1.50
CA ILE A 515 13.82 -11.39 -1.57
C ILE A 515 15.33 -11.17 -1.80
N TYR A 516 15.65 -10.41 -2.83
CA TYR A 516 17.02 -10.15 -3.26
C TYR A 516 17.26 -8.65 -3.35
N SER A 517 18.28 -8.18 -2.65
CA SER A 517 18.69 -6.79 -2.75
C SER A 517 19.97 -6.67 -3.55
N MET A 518 19.93 -5.84 -4.58
CA MET A 518 21.01 -5.69 -5.54
C MET A 518 21.58 -4.28 -5.48
N SER A 519 22.91 -4.18 -5.42
CA SER A 519 23.60 -2.92 -5.68
C SER A 519 23.75 -2.71 -7.19
N LEU A 520 23.66 -1.45 -7.64
CA LEU A 520 23.90 -1.08 -9.03
C LEU A 520 25.28 -1.53 -9.53
N ASN A 521 26.29 -1.48 -8.64
CA ASN A 521 27.68 -1.86 -8.94
C ASN A 521 28.06 -3.24 -8.36
N GLY A 522 27.07 -4.02 -7.92
CA GLY A 522 27.29 -5.32 -7.27
C GLY A 522 27.72 -6.45 -8.22
N GLN A 523 27.95 -7.63 -7.66
CA GLN A 523 28.11 -8.86 -8.45
C GLN A 523 26.75 -9.31 -9.03
N PRO A 524 26.70 -9.83 -10.27
CA PRO A 524 25.47 -10.21 -10.98
C PRO A 524 24.77 -11.49 -10.48
N SER A 525 24.91 -11.88 -9.21
CA SER A 525 24.45 -13.20 -8.75
C SER A 525 23.54 -13.16 -7.53
N CYS A 526 22.42 -13.87 -7.63
CA CYS A 526 21.47 -14.16 -6.56
C CYS A 526 21.79 -15.43 -5.78
N GLN A 527 22.78 -16.22 -6.22
CA GLN A 527 23.14 -17.50 -5.56
C GLN A 527 23.70 -17.32 -4.14
N ASN A 528 24.29 -16.16 -3.83
CA ASN A 528 24.88 -15.86 -2.52
C ASN A 528 24.25 -14.63 -1.84
N GLN A 529 23.15 -14.10 -2.38
CA GLN A 529 22.56 -12.82 -1.98
C GLN A 529 21.06 -12.91 -1.68
N SER A 530 20.53 -14.12 -1.40
CA SER A 530 19.20 -14.21 -0.79
C SER A 530 19.28 -13.53 0.57
N LEU A 531 18.75 -12.32 0.65
CA LEU A 531 18.61 -11.68 1.94
C LEU A 531 17.52 -12.42 2.66
N SER A 532 17.92 -13.11 3.71
CA SER A 532 16.97 -13.37 4.77
C SER A 532 16.43 -12.01 5.22
N LEU A 533 15.13 -11.90 5.42
CA LEU A 533 14.49 -10.69 5.96
C LEU A 533 15.19 -10.23 7.26
N THR A 534 15.84 -11.19 7.94
CA THR A 534 16.75 -10.95 9.04
C THR A 534 17.95 -10.07 8.71
N GLU A 535 18.63 -10.22 7.58
CA GLU A 535 19.80 -9.41 7.21
C GLU A 535 19.40 -8.02 6.69
N ALA A 536 18.27 -7.93 5.97
CA ALA A 536 17.72 -6.65 5.51
C ALA A 536 17.27 -5.73 6.67
N GLY A 537 16.97 -6.33 7.83
CA GLY A 537 16.52 -5.69 9.08
C GLY A 537 17.34 -4.50 9.59
N TYR A 538 18.63 -4.43 9.24
CA TYR A 538 19.55 -3.42 9.78
C TYR A 538 19.56 -2.09 9.01
N TYR A 539 18.94 -2.01 7.83
CA TYR A 539 19.05 -0.85 6.93
C TYR A 539 17.70 -0.20 6.59
N TRP A 540 16.77 -0.09 7.55
CA TRP A 540 15.36 0.30 7.28
C TRP A 540 15.08 1.80 7.13
N SER A 541 15.88 2.54 6.37
CA SER A 541 15.51 3.85 5.77
C SER A 541 15.74 3.75 4.28
N GLY A 542 14.93 4.42 3.48
CA GLY A 542 15.22 4.75 2.08
C GLY A 542 16.33 5.79 1.91
N ILE A 543 17.32 5.80 2.83
CA ILE A 543 18.56 6.57 2.72
C ILE A 543 19.69 5.57 2.50
#